data_AF-A0A7S2EFT3-F1
#
_entry.id   AF-A0A7S2EFT3-F1
#
_cell.length_a   1.000
_cell.length_b   1.000
_cell.length_c   1.000
_cell.angle_alpha   90.00
_cell.angle_beta   90.00
_cell.angle_gamma   90.00
#
_symmetry.space_group_name_H-M   'P 1'
#
loop_
_entity.id
_entity.type
_entity.pdbx_description
1 polymer ?
#
loop_
_entity_poly.entity_id
_entity_poly.type
_entity_poly.pdbx_seq_one_letter_code
_entity_poly.pdbx_strand_id
1 'polypeptide(L)'
;SSQELLTRKAKLILTKMNPEKVDRALNSIYRVWLSVAAVLAVKFARTISMALTISEFLKGAVNRYLTPTVQLATPDEYDKWVPVIVGWITKSIGMSIAWYIQSIISAFTSALQGGLIVSHALMRIGRKKGFDFIPPDEDSMIDEVSSYVIAAAGFYFQFSMGFKAQFPLNLILWPFELAEYWIRWTITKST
;
A
#
# COMPACT_ATOMS: atom_id res chain seq x y z
N SER A 1 37.29 -3.30 21.05
CA SER A 1 36.84 -4.59 21.61
C SER A 1 35.35 -4.87 21.35
N SER A 2 34.87 -4.69 20.11
CA SER A 2 33.47 -4.97 19.72
C SER A 2 33.40 -5.83 18.46
N GLN A 3 34.34 -5.61 17.53
CA GLN A 3 34.53 -6.47 16.36
C GLN A 3 34.93 -7.89 16.75
N GLU A 4 35.90 -8.08 17.66
CA GLU A 4 36.28 -9.42 18.14
C GLU A 4 35.13 -10.17 18.83
N LEU A 5 34.25 -9.47 19.55
CA LEU A 5 33.08 -10.06 20.18
C LEU A 5 32.04 -10.52 19.14
N LEU A 6 31.84 -9.73 18.08
CA LEU A 6 30.99 -10.11 16.95
C LEU A 6 31.57 -11.33 16.22
N THR A 7 32.88 -11.34 15.94
CA THR A 7 33.54 -12.48 15.28
C THR A 7 33.43 -13.74 16.12
N ARG A 8 33.61 -13.65 17.44
CA ARG A 8 33.47 -14.80 18.35
C ARG A 8 32.03 -15.33 18.40
N LYS A 9 31.03 -14.44 18.49
CA LYS A 9 29.61 -14.82 18.51
C LYS A 9 29.16 -15.41 17.17
N ALA A 10 29.55 -14.79 16.06
CA ALA A 10 29.29 -15.30 14.71
C ALA A 10 29.92 -16.69 14.52
N LYS A 11 31.17 -16.88 14.93
CA LYS A 11 31.87 -18.17 14.85
C LYS A 11 31.17 -19.25 15.69
N LEU A 12 30.73 -18.93 16.91
CA LEU A 12 30.01 -19.86 17.79
C LEU A 12 28.64 -20.26 17.23
N ILE A 13 27.94 -19.30 16.61
CA ILE A 13 26.65 -19.52 15.93
C ILE A 13 26.85 -20.38 14.66
N LEU A 14 27.83 -20.05 13.83
CA LEU A 14 28.19 -20.80 12.62
C LEU A 14 28.62 -22.24 12.92
N THR A 15 29.34 -22.48 14.02
CA THR A 15 29.75 -23.84 14.42
C THR A 15 28.58 -24.67 14.97
N LYS A 16 27.50 -24.06 15.45
CA LYS A 16 26.36 -24.76 16.06
C LYS A 16 25.13 -24.87 15.15
N MET A 17 25.01 -24.06 14.10
CA MET A 17 23.90 -24.10 13.17
C MET A 17 24.18 -25.08 12.02
N ASN A 18 23.17 -25.88 11.64
CA ASN A 18 23.24 -26.70 10.44
C ASN A 18 23.25 -25.76 9.20
N PRO A 19 24.35 -25.72 8.41
CA PRO A 19 24.53 -24.77 7.32
C PRO A 19 23.43 -24.88 6.26
N GLU A 20 22.93 -26.08 5.96
CA GLU A 20 21.86 -26.26 5.00
C GLU A 20 20.53 -25.68 5.48
N LYS A 21 20.27 -25.73 6.80
CA LYS A 21 19.05 -25.12 7.37
C LYS A 21 19.12 -23.60 7.29
N VAL A 22 20.32 -23.03 7.44
CA VAL A 22 20.55 -21.59 7.29
C VAL A 22 20.39 -21.16 5.84
N ASP A 23 21.02 -21.88 4.90
CA ASP A 23 20.90 -21.59 3.47
C ASP A 23 19.45 -21.65 3.00
N ARG A 24 18.71 -22.71 3.39
CA ARG A 24 17.27 -22.81 3.08
C ARG A 24 16.46 -21.66 3.65
N ALA A 25 16.76 -21.20 4.87
CA ALA A 25 16.07 -20.08 5.50
C ALA A 25 16.43 -18.72 4.84
N LEU A 26 17.69 -18.50 4.46
CA LEU A 26 18.09 -17.29 3.74
C LEU A 26 17.49 -17.26 2.34
N ASN A 27 17.48 -18.39 1.64
CA ASN A 27 16.85 -18.52 0.33
C ASN A 27 15.33 -18.31 0.38
N SER A 28 14.65 -18.78 1.43
CA SER A 28 13.21 -18.50 1.59
C SER A 28 12.94 -17.01 1.86
N ILE A 29 13.72 -16.37 2.73
CA ILE A 29 13.61 -14.93 2.99
C ILE A 29 13.86 -14.12 1.71
N TYR A 30 14.90 -14.46 0.96
CA TYR A 30 15.23 -13.77 -0.30
C TYR A 30 14.13 -13.91 -1.35
N ARG A 31 13.55 -15.12 -1.50
CA ARG A 31 12.41 -15.36 -2.41
C ARG A 31 11.18 -14.56 -2.02
N VAL A 32 10.86 -14.51 -0.72
CA VAL A 32 9.75 -13.70 -0.21
C VAL A 32 10.00 -12.21 -0.50
N TRP A 33 11.23 -11.73 -0.28
CA TRP A 33 11.61 -10.35 -0.59
C TRP A 33 11.45 -10.03 -2.08
N LEU A 34 11.93 -10.88 -2.98
CA LEU A 34 11.78 -10.70 -4.42
C LEU A 34 10.31 -10.69 -4.86
N SER A 35 9.47 -11.56 -4.28
CA SER A 35 8.03 -11.59 -4.53
C SER A 35 7.37 -10.26 -4.15
N VAL A 36 7.68 -9.74 -2.96
CA VAL A 36 7.16 -8.44 -2.49
C VAL A 36 7.64 -7.30 -3.39
N ALA A 37 8.93 -7.27 -3.75
CA ALA A 37 9.49 -6.26 -4.65
C ALA A 37 8.80 -6.27 -6.02
N ALA A 38 8.56 -7.46 -6.59
CA ALA A 38 7.86 -7.60 -7.86
C ALA A 38 6.40 -7.09 -7.77
N VAL A 39 5.67 -7.44 -6.71
CA VAL A 39 4.30 -6.95 -6.50
C VAL A 39 4.26 -5.44 -6.36
N LEU A 40 5.20 -4.86 -5.62
CA LEU A 40 5.31 -3.40 -5.45
C LEU A 40 5.61 -2.70 -6.78
N ALA A 41 6.52 -3.24 -7.60
CA ALA A 41 6.81 -2.71 -8.92
C ALA A 41 5.56 -2.69 -9.82
N VAL A 42 4.78 -3.78 -9.83
CA VAL A 42 3.52 -3.86 -10.58
C VAL A 42 2.49 -2.83 -10.09
N LYS A 43 2.32 -2.71 -8.76
CA LYS A 43 1.40 -1.73 -8.16
C LYS A 43 1.81 -0.29 -8.49
N PHE A 44 3.11 0.00 -8.45
CA PHE A 44 3.66 1.31 -8.80
C PHE A 44 3.44 1.63 -10.28
N ALA A 45 3.76 0.69 -11.18
CA ALA A 45 3.53 0.85 -12.61
C ALA A 45 2.05 1.09 -12.94
N ARG A 46 1.13 0.35 -12.29
CA ARG A 46 -0.32 0.55 -12.44
C ARG A 46 -0.75 1.95 -12.00
N THR A 47 -0.20 2.43 -10.88
CA THR A 47 -0.50 3.77 -10.35
C THR A 47 0.00 4.86 -11.28
N ILE A 48 1.21 4.72 -11.84
CA ILE A 48 1.76 5.65 -12.84
C ILE A 48 0.87 5.67 -14.09
N SER A 49 0.47 4.51 -14.60
CA SER A 49 -0.40 4.44 -15.78
C SER A 49 -1.73 5.17 -15.56
N MET A 50 -2.34 4.99 -14.40
CA MET A 50 -3.53 5.74 -14.00
C MET A 50 -3.27 7.25 -13.91
N ALA A 51 -2.16 7.66 -13.29
CA ALA A 51 -1.76 9.06 -13.19
C ALA A 51 -1.55 9.72 -14.56
N LEU A 52 -0.89 9.02 -15.49
CA LEU A 52 -0.65 9.51 -16.84
C LEU A 52 -1.96 9.69 -17.60
N THR A 53 -2.88 8.72 -17.50
CA THR A 53 -4.21 8.80 -18.11
C THR A 53 -5.00 10.01 -17.57
N ILE A 54 -5.00 10.21 -16.25
CA ILE A 54 -5.63 11.38 -15.61
C ILE A 54 -4.96 12.69 -16.07
N SER A 55 -3.64 12.70 -16.18
CA SER A 55 -2.90 13.89 -16.63
C SER A 55 -3.20 14.24 -18.09
N GLU A 56 -3.38 13.24 -18.96
CA GLU A 56 -3.75 13.47 -20.37
C GLU A 56 -5.14 14.05 -20.50
N PHE A 57 -6.08 13.58 -19.69
CA PHE A 57 -7.40 14.19 -19.59
C PHE A 57 -7.33 15.65 -19.09
N LEU A 58 -6.48 15.92 -18.10
CA LEU A 58 -6.26 17.27 -17.56
C LEU A 58 -5.55 18.22 -18.53
N LYS A 59 -4.71 17.73 -19.45
CA LYS A 59 -3.99 18.58 -20.42
C LYS A 59 -4.92 19.47 -21.23
N GLY A 60 -6.12 19.00 -21.59
CA GLY A 60 -7.10 19.80 -22.32
C GLY A 60 -7.54 21.04 -21.54
N ALA A 61 -7.82 20.88 -20.25
CA ALA A 61 -8.17 21.99 -19.36
C ALA A 61 -6.97 22.90 -19.09
N VAL A 62 -5.81 22.32 -18.83
CA VAL A 62 -4.57 23.06 -18.52
C VAL A 62 -4.10 23.88 -19.73
N ASN A 63 -4.14 23.34 -20.94
CA ASN A 63 -3.73 24.07 -22.14
C ASN A 63 -4.67 25.24 -22.47
N ARG A 64 -5.97 25.10 -22.14
CA ARG A 64 -6.96 26.14 -22.39
C ARG A 64 -6.89 27.29 -21.39
N TYR A 65 -6.60 27.00 -20.11
CA TYR A 65 -6.67 27.98 -19.04
C TYR A 65 -5.31 28.36 -18.45
N LEU A 66 -4.43 27.40 -18.20
CA LEU A 66 -3.17 27.62 -17.48
C LEU A 66 -2.06 28.11 -18.41
N THR A 67 -1.91 27.50 -19.59
CA THR A 67 -0.86 27.85 -20.56
C THR A 67 -0.85 29.33 -20.96
N PRO A 68 -1.98 29.96 -21.36
CA PRO A 68 -1.96 31.38 -21.71
C PRO A 68 -1.67 32.30 -20.52
N THR A 69 -2.11 31.96 -19.31
CA THR A 69 -1.82 32.76 -18.10
C THR A 69 -0.34 32.71 -17.72
N VAL A 70 0.30 31.56 -17.88
CA VAL A 70 1.73 31.41 -17.57
C VAL A 70 2.59 32.10 -18.63
N GLN A 71 2.20 32.07 -19.90
CA GLN A 71 2.90 32.79 -20.98
C GLN A 71 2.87 34.31 -20.76
N LEU A 72 1.73 34.88 -20.36
CA LEU A 72 1.61 36.32 -20.09
C LEU A 72 2.45 36.80 -18.89
N ALA A 73 2.78 35.90 -17.96
CA ALA A 73 3.57 36.21 -16.76
C ALA A 73 5.08 35.98 -16.96
N THR A 74 5.48 35.36 -18.07
CA THR A 74 6.87 34.91 -18.29
C THR A 74 7.55 35.83 -19.31
N PRO A 75 8.82 36.23 -19.10
CA PRO A 75 9.61 36.95 -20.11
C PRO A 75 9.82 36.09 -21.37
N ASP A 76 9.80 36.71 -22.56
CA ASP A 76 9.92 36.05 -23.87
C ASP A 76 11.11 35.07 -24.01
N GLU A 77 12.17 35.30 -23.23
CA GLU A 77 13.38 34.46 -23.22
C GLU A 77 13.13 33.03 -22.68
N TYR A 78 12.13 32.87 -21.79
CA TYR A 78 11.80 31.61 -21.13
C TYR A 78 10.52 30.94 -21.65
N ASP A 79 9.85 31.52 -22.64
CA ASP A 79 8.58 31.02 -23.20
C ASP A 79 8.65 29.56 -23.68
N LYS A 80 9.83 29.12 -24.11
CA LYS A 80 10.09 27.73 -24.54
C LYS A 80 9.95 26.71 -23.40
N TRP A 81 10.17 27.12 -22.14
CA TRP A 81 10.08 26.24 -20.98
C TRP A 81 8.67 26.14 -20.40
N VAL A 82 7.80 27.11 -20.68
CA VAL A 82 6.42 27.14 -20.21
C VAL A 82 5.67 25.83 -20.51
N PRO A 83 5.62 25.30 -21.74
CA PRO A 83 4.91 24.03 -22.00
C PRO A 83 5.54 22.83 -21.29
N VAL A 84 6.85 22.86 -21.04
CA VAL A 84 7.56 21.79 -20.31
C VAL A 84 7.14 21.78 -18.85
N ILE A 85 7.20 22.93 -18.18
CA ILE A 85 6.87 23.09 -16.76
C ILE A 85 5.40 22.79 -16.53
N VAL A 86 4.51 23.35 -17.35
CA VAL A 86 3.06 23.10 -17.28
C VAL A 86 2.76 21.61 -17.48
N GLY A 87 3.46 20.94 -18.40
CA GLY A 87 3.34 19.50 -18.59
C GLY A 87 3.76 18.67 -17.37
N TRP A 88 4.85 19.05 -16.70
CA TRP A 88 5.29 18.40 -15.45
C TRP A 88 4.32 18.65 -14.30
N ILE A 89 3.82 19.88 -14.13
CA ILE A 89 2.82 20.20 -13.10
C ILE A 89 1.55 19.37 -13.30
N THR A 90 1.07 19.27 -14.54
CA THR A 90 -0.12 18.47 -14.88
C THR A 90 0.07 16.99 -14.53
N LYS A 91 1.25 16.42 -14.83
CA LYS A 91 1.58 15.04 -14.46
C LYS A 91 1.65 14.85 -12.94
N SER A 92 2.22 15.81 -12.22
CA SER A 92 2.28 15.78 -10.74
C SER A 92 0.89 15.85 -10.10
N ILE A 93 -0.02 16.68 -10.65
CA ILE A 93 -1.43 16.72 -10.23
C ILE A 93 -2.11 15.37 -10.54
N GLY A 94 -1.91 14.83 -11.74
CA GLY A 94 -2.41 13.51 -12.11
C GLY A 94 -1.92 12.41 -11.16
N MET A 95 -0.65 12.46 -10.77
CA MET A 95 -0.07 11.54 -9.78
C MET A 95 -0.69 11.68 -8.39
N SER A 96 -0.95 12.91 -7.95
CA SER A 96 -1.57 13.18 -6.65
C SER A 96 -3.00 12.63 -6.58
N ILE A 97 -3.79 12.87 -7.64
CA ILE A 97 -5.16 12.32 -7.76
C ILE A 97 -5.11 10.79 -7.84
N ALA A 98 -4.17 10.23 -8.60
CA ALA A 98 -4.04 8.79 -8.72
C ALA A 98 -3.72 8.13 -7.37
N TRP A 99 -2.82 8.72 -6.58
CA TRP A 99 -2.57 8.25 -5.21
C TRP A 99 -3.80 8.32 -4.34
N TYR A 100 -4.58 9.40 -4.43
CA TYR A 100 -5.81 9.52 -3.66
C TYR A 100 -6.83 8.42 -4.01
N ILE A 101 -7.05 8.17 -5.31
CA ILE A 101 -7.94 7.10 -5.78
C ILE A 101 -7.42 5.73 -5.34
N GLN A 102 -6.11 5.49 -5.47
CA GLN A 102 -5.47 4.24 -5.07
C GLN A 102 -5.66 3.99 -3.56
N SER A 103 -5.52 5.03 -2.73
CA SER A 103 -5.79 4.94 -1.29
C SER A 103 -7.23 4.58 -0.98
N ILE A 104 -8.21 5.16 -1.69
CA ILE A 104 -9.63 4.81 -1.53
C ILE A 104 -9.87 3.34 -1.88
N ILE A 105 -9.34 2.86 -3.00
CA ILE A 105 -9.50 1.46 -3.43
C ILE A 105 -8.88 0.52 -2.40
N SER A 106 -7.69 0.84 -1.91
CA SER A 106 -7.01 0.05 -0.88
C SER A 106 -7.79 0.01 0.43
N ALA A 107 -8.34 1.14 0.87
CA ALA A 107 -9.17 1.19 2.06
C ALA A 107 -10.45 0.35 1.88
N PHE A 108 -11.15 0.52 0.77
CA PHE A 108 -12.35 -0.27 0.47
C PHE A 108 -12.08 -1.78 0.48
N THR A 109 -11.00 -2.22 -0.19
CA THR A 109 -10.61 -3.64 -0.18
C THR A 109 -10.17 -4.14 1.19
N SER A 110 -9.47 -3.33 1.98
CA SER A 110 -9.11 -3.67 3.36
C SER A 110 -10.32 -3.74 4.29
N ALA A 111 -11.31 -2.84 4.14
CA ALA A 111 -12.56 -2.86 4.90
C ALA A 111 -13.40 -4.09 4.58
N LEU A 112 -13.52 -4.47 3.30
CA LEU A 112 -14.22 -5.69 2.88
C LEU A 112 -13.55 -6.95 3.46
N GLN A 113 -12.23 -7.08 3.29
CA GLN A 113 -11.49 -8.23 3.81
C GLN A 113 -11.55 -8.30 5.34
N GLY A 114 -11.40 -7.17 6.02
CA GLY A 114 -11.53 -7.09 7.48
C GLY A 114 -12.94 -7.43 7.96
N GLY A 115 -13.97 -6.92 7.28
CA GLY A 115 -15.37 -7.19 7.60
C GLY A 115 -15.73 -8.67 7.51
N LEU A 116 -15.28 -9.35 6.45
CA LEU A 116 -15.46 -10.79 6.27
C LEU A 116 -14.80 -11.60 7.40
N ILE A 117 -13.56 -11.28 7.75
CA ILE A 117 -12.83 -11.96 8.84
C ILE A 117 -13.56 -11.78 10.18
N VAL A 118 -14.06 -10.58 10.46
CA VAL A 118 -14.80 -10.29 11.69
C VAL A 118 -16.15 -11.01 11.70
N SER A 119 -16.89 -11.03 10.58
CA SER A 119 -18.16 -11.78 10.45
C SER A 119 -17.95 -13.26 10.77
N HIS A 120 -16.98 -13.90 10.12
CA HIS A 120 -16.66 -15.31 10.36
C HIS A 120 -16.20 -15.57 11.81
N ALA A 121 -15.43 -14.66 12.42
CA ALA A 121 -15.01 -14.79 13.80
C ALA A 121 -16.18 -14.67 14.79
N LEU A 122 -17.10 -13.72 14.56
CA LEU A 122 -18.30 -13.54 15.37
C LEU A 122 -19.24 -14.75 15.26
N MET A 123 -19.44 -15.28 14.05
CA MET A 123 -20.24 -16.48 13.81
C MET A 123 -19.64 -17.71 14.51
N ARG A 124 -18.31 -17.87 14.47
CA ARG A 124 -17.60 -18.95 15.18
C ARG A 124 -17.73 -18.83 16.70
N ILE A 125 -17.73 -17.61 17.25
CA ILE A 125 -17.92 -17.36 18.69
C ILE A 125 -19.39 -17.63 19.09
N GLY A 126 -20.36 -17.23 18.27
CA GLY A 126 -21.78 -17.48 18.49
C GLY A 126 -22.11 -18.98 18.53
N ARG A 127 -21.57 -19.76 17.57
CA ARG A 127 -21.68 -21.23 17.54
C ARG A 127 -21.10 -21.88 18.79
N LYS A 128 -19.95 -21.41 19.29
CA LYS A 128 -19.33 -21.91 20.54
C LYS A 128 -20.16 -21.64 21.81
N LYS A 129 -21.03 -20.63 21.80
CA LYS A 129 -21.90 -20.28 22.94
C LYS A 129 -23.28 -20.94 22.88
N GLY A 130 -23.55 -21.81 21.90
CA GLY A 130 -24.79 -22.59 21.82
C GLY A 130 -25.98 -21.85 21.20
N PHE A 131 -25.74 -20.77 20.45
CA PHE A 131 -26.81 -20.12 19.68
C PHE A 131 -27.11 -20.93 18.41
N ASP A 132 -28.16 -21.75 18.45
CA ASP A 132 -28.65 -22.63 17.36
C ASP A 132 -29.35 -21.86 16.21
N PHE A 133 -29.48 -20.54 16.32
CA PHE A 133 -30.06 -19.68 15.28
C PHE A 133 -29.11 -19.37 14.10
N ILE A 134 -27.87 -19.89 14.15
CA ILE A 134 -26.87 -19.68 13.11
C ILE A 134 -26.82 -20.96 12.26
N PRO A 135 -27.36 -20.93 11.02
CA PRO A 135 -27.28 -22.09 10.13
C PRO A 135 -25.82 -22.52 9.94
N PRO A 136 -25.56 -23.84 9.77
CA PRO A 136 -24.22 -24.36 9.57
C PRO A 136 -23.58 -23.90 8.25
N ASP A 137 -24.40 -23.51 7.28
CA ASP A 137 -23.95 -23.13 5.93
C ASP A 137 -23.32 -21.73 5.90
N GLU A 138 -22.12 -21.66 5.33
CA GLU A 138 -21.36 -20.42 5.09
C GLU A 138 -22.07 -19.45 4.11
N ASP A 139 -23.17 -19.88 3.47
CA ASP A 139 -23.97 -19.13 2.49
C ASP A 139 -25.33 -18.64 3.03
N SER A 140 -25.51 -18.61 4.36
CA SER A 140 -26.74 -18.05 4.92
C SER A 140 -26.82 -16.55 4.62
N MET A 141 -27.97 -16.10 4.08
CA MET A 141 -28.27 -14.69 3.78
C MET A 141 -28.02 -13.75 4.97
N ILE A 142 -28.07 -14.29 6.20
CA ILE A 142 -27.78 -13.56 7.43
C ILE A 142 -26.27 -13.26 7.59
N ASP A 143 -25.39 -14.20 7.23
CA ASP A 143 -23.93 -14.01 7.28
C ASP A 143 -23.48 -13.01 6.21
N GLU A 144 -24.07 -13.12 5.01
CA GLU A 144 -23.79 -12.20 3.91
C GLU A 144 -24.21 -10.77 4.27
N VAL A 145 -25.43 -10.57 4.77
CA VAL A 145 -25.92 -9.24 5.21
C VAL A 145 -25.10 -8.70 6.38
N SER A 146 -24.75 -9.53 7.38
CA SER A 146 -23.90 -9.06 8.48
C SER A 146 -22.51 -8.66 8.02
N SER A 147 -21.93 -9.39 7.06
CA SER A 147 -20.62 -9.08 6.51
C SER A 147 -20.62 -7.74 5.77
N TYR A 148 -21.66 -7.43 4.98
CA TYR A 148 -21.80 -6.15 4.30
C TYR A 148 -22.02 -4.98 5.25
N VAL A 149 -22.82 -5.16 6.30
CA VAL A 149 -23.04 -4.11 7.32
C VAL A 149 -21.75 -3.80 8.08
N ILE A 150 -21.01 -4.83 8.47
CA ILE A 150 -19.71 -4.67 9.17
C ILE A 150 -18.67 -4.05 8.22
N ALA A 151 -18.64 -4.45 6.95
CA ALA A 151 -17.74 -3.87 5.95
C ALA A 151 -18.07 -2.39 5.68
N ALA A 152 -19.35 -2.03 5.58
CA ALA A 152 -19.79 -0.64 5.42
C ALA A 152 -19.41 0.22 6.64
N ALA A 153 -19.58 -0.32 7.86
CA ALA A 153 -19.16 0.36 9.08
C ALA A 153 -17.63 0.53 9.15
N GLY A 154 -16.87 -0.50 8.77
CA GLY A 154 -15.41 -0.45 8.69
C GLY A 154 -14.91 0.54 7.64
N PHE A 155 -15.56 0.63 6.49
CA PHE A 155 -15.25 1.62 5.45
C PHE A 155 -15.57 3.04 5.90
N TYR A 156 -16.72 3.25 6.54
CA TYR A 156 -17.10 4.54 7.11
C TYR A 156 -16.10 5.01 8.18
N PHE A 157 -15.66 4.08 9.03
CA PHE A 157 -14.61 4.35 10.02
C PHE A 157 -13.28 4.73 9.36
N GLN A 158 -12.83 3.99 8.34
CA GLN A 158 -11.59 4.31 7.60
C GLN A 158 -11.67 5.64 6.84
N PHE A 159 -12.83 5.96 6.27
CA PHE A 159 -13.08 7.24 5.61
C PHE A 159 -13.08 8.40 6.61
N SER A 160 -13.75 8.24 7.75
CA SER A 160 -13.78 9.24 8.83
C SER A 160 -12.41 9.48 9.48
N MET A 161 -11.52 8.50 9.45
CA MET A 161 -10.15 8.60 9.98
C MET A 161 -9.12 9.10 8.94
N GLY A 162 -9.56 9.46 7.73
CA GLY A 162 -8.69 10.08 6.72
C GLY A 162 -7.56 9.18 6.20
N PHE A 163 -7.77 7.86 6.18
CA PHE A 163 -6.83 6.86 5.65
C PHE A 163 -5.45 6.83 6.32
N LYS A 164 -5.32 7.30 7.58
CA LYS A 164 -4.09 7.15 8.38
C LYS A 164 -4.22 6.00 9.38
N ALA A 165 -3.15 5.22 9.53
CA ALA A 165 -3.04 4.24 10.60
C ALA A 165 -2.85 4.99 11.93
N GLN A 166 -3.93 5.17 12.69
CA GLN A 166 -3.84 5.69 14.06
C GLN A 166 -3.58 4.55 15.05
N PHE A 167 -2.94 4.91 16.16
CA PHE A 167 -2.54 4.02 17.25
C PHE A 167 -3.73 3.14 17.71
N PRO A 168 -3.58 1.81 17.89
CA PRO A 168 -2.35 1.03 18.02
C PRO A 168 -1.91 0.27 16.75
N LEU A 169 -2.56 0.44 15.60
CA LEU A 169 -2.22 -0.33 14.38
C LEU A 169 -0.80 -0.04 13.87
N ASN A 170 -0.29 1.18 14.04
CA ASN A 170 1.12 1.54 13.79
C ASN A 170 2.09 0.67 14.64
N LEU A 171 1.77 0.41 15.91
CA LEU A 171 2.62 -0.41 16.79
C LEU A 171 2.59 -1.91 16.45
N ILE A 172 1.55 -2.42 15.80
CA ILE A 172 1.50 -3.81 15.31
C ILE A 172 2.17 -3.93 13.93
N LEU A 173 2.00 -2.92 13.07
CA LEU A 173 2.47 -2.92 11.69
C LEU A 173 3.87 -2.31 11.54
N TRP A 174 4.51 -1.81 12.60
CA TRP A 174 5.85 -1.24 12.55
C TRP A 174 6.93 -2.10 11.85
N PRO A 175 6.98 -3.45 11.92
CA PRO A 175 7.94 -4.24 11.13
C PRO A 175 7.63 -4.19 9.63
N PHE A 176 6.36 -4.03 9.25
CA PHE A 176 5.92 -3.89 7.87
C PHE A 176 6.20 -2.49 7.33
N GLU A 177 5.98 -1.45 8.13
CA GLU A 177 6.34 -0.06 7.80
C GLU A 177 7.84 0.10 7.60
N LEU A 178 8.66 -0.56 8.43
CA LEU A 178 10.12 -0.55 8.32
C LEU A 178 10.60 -1.30 7.07
N ALA A 179 9.95 -2.41 6.71
CA ALA A 179 10.22 -3.13 5.46
C ALA A 179 9.82 -2.32 4.21
N GLU A 180 8.68 -1.63 4.24
CA GLU A 180 8.25 -0.74 3.16
C GLU A 180 9.22 0.44 2.99
N TYR A 181 9.66 1.05 4.10
CA TYR A 181 10.66 2.11 4.09
C TYR A 181 12.00 1.64 3.49
N TRP A 182 12.44 0.43 3.86
CA TRP A 182 13.67 -0.16 3.34
C TRP A 182 13.57 -0.48 1.84
N ILE A 183 12.44 -1.03 1.38
CA ILE A 183 12.21 -1.34 -0.03
C ILE A 183 12.13 -0.05 -0.88
N ARG A 184 11.44 0.99 -0.39
CA ARG A 184 11.41 2.31 -1.04
C ARG A 184 12.81 2.90 -1.17
N TRP A 185 13.65 2.76 -0.14
CA TRP A 185 15.04 3.22 -0.17
C TRP A 185 15.88 2.44 -1.21
N THR A 186 15.73 1.11 -1.30
CA THR A 186 16.45 0.30 -2.29
C THR A 186 16.06 0.64 -3.73
N ILE A 187 14.76 0.82 -4.01
CA ILE A 187 14.27 1.16 -5.36
C ILE A 187 14.73 2.56 -5.78
N THR A 188 14.73 3.51 -4.84
CA THR A 188 15.20 4.88 -5.11
C THR A 188 16.71 4.94 -5.39
N LYS A 189 17.49 3.99 -4.86
CA LYS A 189 18.95 3.94 -5.03
C LYS A 189 19.40 3.15 -6.26
N SER A 190 18.53 2.32 -6.85
CA SER A 190 18.83 1.58 -8.09
C SER A 190 18.43 2.33 -9.36
N THR A 191 17.91 3.55 -9.23
CA THR A 191 17.67 4.51 -10.32
C THR A 191 18.68 5.62 -10.21
#